data_AF-A0A379FI16-F1
#
_entry.id   AF-A0A379FI16-F1
#
_cell.length_a   1.000
_cell.length_b   1.000
_cell.length_c   1.000
_cell.angle_alpha   90.00
_cell.angle_beta   90.00
_cell.angle_gamma   90.00
#
_symmetry.space_group_name_H-M   'P 1'
#
loop_
_entity.id
_entity.type
_entity.pdbx_description
1 polymer ?
#
loop_
_entity_poly.entity_id
_entity_poly.type
_entity_poly.pdbx_seq_one_letter_code
_entity_poly.pdbx_strand_id
1 'polypeptide(L)'
;MGDVESGWLHVQKRHFSGAQNASQFTLSEQEIKDILLSPAVIKIPINKTRESYNKNTNSIDILYERVIQLDKNIGIDKFSKQPTNIITMLTDKNGNLITTTPGEIK
;
A
#
# COMPACT_ATOMS: atom_id res chain seq x y z
N MET A 1 -7.68 9.53 -9.64
CA MET A 1 -8.65 8.60 -9.02
C MET A 1 -8.22 7.16 -9.22
N GLY A 2 -8.37 6.33 -8.18
CA GLY A 2 -7.96 4.94 -8.19
C GLY A 2 -9.03 4.05 -8.80
N ASP A 3 -8.60 3.09 -9.58
CA ASP A 3 -9.41 1.95 -9.99
C ASP A 3 -8.84 0.70 -9.31
N VAL A 4 -9.70 -0.16 -8.76
CA VAL A 4 -9.27 -1.32 -7.93
C VAL A 4 -8.37 -2.26 -8.73
N GLU A 5 -8.66 -2.45 -10.02
CA GLU A 5 -7.83 -3.27 -10.91
C GLU A 5 -6.48 -2.58 -11.16
N SER A 6 -6.49 -1.28 -11.44
CA SER A 6 -5.26 -0.49 -11.63
C SER A 6 -4.37 -0.45 -10.37
N GLY A 7 -4.97 -0.36 -9.17
CA GLY A 7 -4.26 -0.27 -7.90
C GLY A 7 -3.59 -1.58 -7.53
N TRP A 8 -4.30 -2.71 -7.64
CA TRP A 8 -3.68 -4.01 -7.41
C TRP A 8 -2.61 -4.34 -8.44
N LEU A 9 -2.83 -4.03 -9.72
CA LEU A 9 -1.83 -4.22 -10.77
C LEU A 9 -0.56 -3.41 -10.50
N HIS A 10 -0.71 -2.19 -9.96
CA HIS A 10 0.44 -1.40 -9.51
C HIS A 10 1.21 -2.13 -8.40
N VAL A 11 0.50 -2.68 -7.40
CA VAL A 11 1.10 -3.44 -6.30
C VAL A 11 1.90 -4.64 -6.81
N GLN A 12 1.31 -5.44 -7.71
CA GLN A 12 1.99 -6.57 -8.35
C GLN A 12 3.30 -6.14 -9.03
N LYS A 13 3.21 -5.15 -9.93
CA LYS A 13 4.37 -4.69 -10.71
C LYS A 13 5.46 -4.05 -9.85
N ARG A 14 5.09 -3.40 -8.74
CA ARG A 14 6.03 -2.62 -7.93
C ARG A 14 6.58 -3.38 -6.72
N HIS A 15 5.73 -4.13 -6.03
CA HIS A 15 6.00 -4.70 -4.71
C HIS A 15 6.05 -6.24 -4.69
N PHE A 16 5.75 -6.89 -5.82
CA PHE A 16 5.97 -8.34 -6.03
C PHE A 16 6.98 -8.62 -7.16
N SER A 17 7.68 -7.60 -7.67
CA SER A 17 8.60 -7.76 -8.81
C SER A 17 10.02 -8.15 -8.44
N GLY A 18 10.38 -8.15 -7.15
CA GLY A 18 11.75 -8.36 -6.68
C GLY A 18 12.67 -7.15 -6.91
N ALA A 19 12.14 -6.01 -7.34
CA ALA A 19 12.93 -4.82 -7.64
C ALA A 19 13.52 -4.18 -6.38
N GLN A 20 14.84 -3.96 -6.35
CA GLN A 20 15.53 -3.42 -5.17
C GLN A 20 15.21 -1.94 -4.85
N ASN A 21 14.62 -1.22 -5.81
CA ASN A 21 14.25 0.19 -5.68
C ASN A 21 12.83 0.41 -5.11
N ALA A 22 12.15 -0.66 -4.70
CA ALA A 22 10.86 -0.62 -4.02
C ALA A 22 10.84 -1.63 -2.87
N SER A 23 10.01 -1.36 -1.85
CA SER A 23 9.79 -2.34 -0.80
C SER A 23 9.11 -3.56 -1.41
N GLN A 24 9.49 -4.76 -1.01
CA GLN A 24 8.99 -5.99 -1.63
C GLN A 24 8.23 -6.82 -0.59
N PHE A 25 7.06 -7.31 -0.96
CA PHE A 25 6.34 -8.28 -0.14
C PHE A 25 7.08 -9.62 -0.18
N THR A 26 7.12 -10.31 0.96
CA THR A 26 7.65 -11.68 1.07
C THR A 26 6.55 -12.71 1.20
N LEU A 27 5.33 -12.28 1.56
CA LEU A 27 4.13 -13.11 1.55
C LEU A 27 3.59 -13.24 0.13
N SER A 28 2.67 -14.19 -0.09
CA SER A 28 1.96 -14.32 -1.36
C SER A 28 0.97 -13.18 -1.61
N GLU A 29 0.61 -12.97 -2.86
CA GLU A 29 -0.45 -12.02 -3.25
C GLU A 29 -1.76 -12.29 -2.50
N GLN A 30 -2.15 -13.56 -2.35
CA GLN A 30 -3.38 -13.93 -1.66
C GLN A 30 -3.33 -13.56 -0.19
N GLU A 31 -2.23 -13.84 0.50
CA GLU A 31 -2.06 -13.44 1.91
C GLU A 31 -2.14 -11.92 2.10
N ILE A 32 -1.57 -11.14 1.18
CA ILE A 32 -1.69 -9.68 1.23
C ILE A 32 -3.13 -9.25 1.01
N LYS A 33 -3.86 -9.83 0.05
CA LYS A 33 -5.29 -9.53 -0.14
C LYS A 33 -6.11 -9.87 1.11
N ASP A 34 -5.86 -11.02 1.72
CA ASP A 34 -6.55 -11.46 2.93
C ASP A 34 -6.30 -10.49 4.10
N ILE A 35 -5.07 -9.99 4.25
CA ILE A 35 -4.74 -8.94 5.23
C ILE A 35 -5.54 -7.66 4.94
N LEU A 36 -5.52 -7.15 3.70
CA LEU A 36 -6.21 -5.91 3.32
C LEU A 36 -7.73 -6.00 3.50
N LEU A 37 -8.30 -7.17 3.23
CA LEU A 37 -9.74 -7.43 3.34
C LEU A 37 -10.18 -7.85 4.75
N SER A 38 -9.22 -8.04 5.68
CA SER A 38 -9.57 -8.44 7.03
C SER A 38 -10.40 -7.36 7.73
N PRO A 39 -11.44 -7.74 8.51
CA PRO A 39 -12.23 -6.77 9.27
C PRO A 39 -11.39 -5.94 10.24
N ALA A 40 -10.29 -6.50 10.75
CA ALA A 40 -9.35 -5.81 11.62
C ALA A 40 -8.66 -4.65 10.89
N VAL A 41 -8.27 -4.83 9.63
CA VAL A 41 -7.62 -3.80 8.81
C VAL A 41 -8.60 -2.76 8.27
N ILE A 42 -9.75 -3.19 7.74
CA ILE A 42 -10.75 -2.28 7.15
C ILE A 42 -11.30 -1.29 8.18
N LYS A 43 -11.45 -1.72 9.44
CA LYS A 43 -11.97 -0.88 10.53
C LYS A 43 -10.96 0.12 11.08
N ILE A 44 -9.68 0.05 10.68
CA ILE A 44 -8.67 1.02 11.11
C ILE A 44 -9.01 2.39 10.49
N PRO A 45 -9.16 3.45 11.30
CA PRO A 45 -9.43 4.77 10.78
C PRO A 45 -8.25 5.28 9.95
N ILE A 46 -8.54 6.14 8.99
CA ILE A 46 -7.50 6.86 8.24
C ILE A 46 -6.77 7.77 9.22
N ASN A 47 -5.43 7.68 9.25
CA ASN A 47 -4.61 8.44 10.20
C ASN A 47 -3.82 9.58 9.54
N LYS A 48 -3.68 9.56 8.21
CA LYS A 48 -2.96 10.57 7.43
C LYS A 48 -3.59 10.76 6.05
N THR A 49 -3.35 11.93 5.46
CA THR A 49 -3.66 12.21 4.05
C THR A 49 -2.40 12.66 3.33
N ARG A 50 -2.30 12.37 2.03
CA ARG A 50 -1.20 12.81 1.17
C ARG A 50 -1.74 13.46 -0.10
N GLU A 51 -1.05 14.48 -0.58
CA GLU A 51 -1.29 15.06 -1.90
C GLU A 51 -0.50 14.30 -2.95
N SER A 52 -1.15 13.96 -4.06
CA SER A 52 -0.53 13.31 -5.21
C SER A 52 -0.92 14.03 -6.48
N TYR A 53 0.07 14.55 -7.21
CA TYR A 53 -0.19 15.22 -8.48
C TYR A 53 -0.60 14.22 -9.57
N ASN A 54 -1.80 14.39 -10.10
CA ASN A 54 -2.35 13.60 -11.18
C ASN A 54 -2.11 14.29 -12.51
N LYS A 55 -1.11 13.82 -13.25
CA LYS A 55 -0.72 14.38 -14.56
C LYS A 55 -1.82 14.29 -15.61
N ASN A 56 -2.68 13.27 -15.55
CA ASN A 56 -3.73 13.05 -16.55
C ASN A 56 -4.86 14.07 -16.44
N THR A 57 -5.12 14.56 -15.22
CA THR A 57 -6.19 15.53 -14.93
C THR A 57 -5.65 16.91 -14.60
N ASN A 58 -4.33 17.09 -14.55
CA ASN A 58 -3.65 18.32 -14.16
C ASN A 58 -4.16 18.86 -12.80
N SER A 59 -4.35 17.95 -11.83
CA SER A 59 -4.96 18.25 -10.53
C SER A 59 -4.25 17.51 -9.38
N ILE A 60 -4.53 17.91 -8.14
CA ILE A 60 -4.03 17.24 -6.93
C ILE A 60 -5.10 16.25 -6.44
N ASP A 61 -4.76 14.97 -6.41
CA ASP A 61 -5.56 13.93 -5.76
C ASP A 61 -5.17 13.84 -4.27
N ILE A 62 -6.16 13.73 -3.38
CA ILE A 62 -5.92 13.40 -1.96
C ILE A 62 -5.96 11.88 -1.79
N LEU A 63 -4.87 11.33 -1.27
CA LEU A 63 -4.72 9.93 -0.90
C LEU A 63 -4.92 9.76 0.60
N TYR A 64 -5.70 8.76 0.98
CA TYR A 64 -6.01 8.45 2.37
C TYR A 64 -5.15 7.28 2.83
N GLU A 65 -4.32 7.53 3.83
CA GLU A 65 -3.29 6.61 4.30
C GLU A 65 -3.71 5.89 5.59
N ARG A 66 -3.42 4.59 5.60
CA ARG A 66 -3.42 3.77 6.81
C ARG A 66 -2.05 3.12 6.94
N VAL A 67 -1.42 3.31 8.09
CA VAL A 67 -0.19 2.61 8.47
C VAL A 67 -0.56 1.60 9.55
N ILE A 68 -0.29 0.32 9.28
CA ILE A 68 -0.78 -0.78 10.10
C ILE A 68 0.41 -1.65 10.47
N GLN A 69 0.55 -1.93 11.76
CA GLN A 69 1.54 -2.87 12.28
C GLN A 69 0.89 -4.25 12.47
N LEU A 70 1.51 -5.27 11.88
CA LEU A 70 1.06 -6.67 11.91
C LEU A 70 1.89 -7.49 12.90
N ASP A 71 1.41 -8.70 13.19
CA ASP A 71 2.06 -9.67 14.10
C ASP A 71 3.19 -10.48 13.45
N LYS A 72 3.26 -10.48 12.11
CA LYS A 72 4.31 -11.15 11.33
C LYS A 72 4.99 -10.21 10.35
N ASN A 73 6.25 -10.52 10.02
CA ASN A 73 6.93 -9.84 8.93
C ASN A 73 6.23 -10.16 7.60
N ILE A 74 5.98 -9.13 6.80
CA ILE A 74 5.23 -9.22 5.55
C ILE A 74 6.05 -8.83 4.32
N GLY A 75 7.23 -8.24 4.51
CA GLY A 75 8.09 -7.83 3.42
C GLY A 75 9.43 -7.24 3.87
N ILE A 76 10.18 -6.71 2.91
CA ILE A 76 11.42 -5.96 3.11
C ILE A 76 11.17 -4.50 2.77
N ASP A 77 11.45 -3.59 3.71
CA ASP A 77 11.36 -2.16 3.46
C ASP A 77 12.58 -1.66 2.65
N LYS A 78 12.34 -0.91 1.58
CA LYS A 78 13.40 -0.39 0.71
C LYS A 78 14.33 0.60 1.41
N PHE A 79 13.86 1.30 2.44
CA PHE A 79 14.63 2.33 3.11
C PHE A 79 15.58 1.73 4.15
N SER A 80 15.06 0.85 5.01
CA SER A 80 15.87 0.16 6.03
C SER A 80 16.62 -1.06 5.50
N LYS A 81 16.18 -1.66 4.39
CA LYS A 81 16.65 -2.95 3.88
C LYS A 81 16.45 -4.12 4.86
N GLN A 82 15.53 -3.96 5.82
CA GLN A 82 15.22 -4.95 6.83
C GLN A 82 13.82 -5.54 6.65
N PRO A 83 13.55 -6.74 7.20
CA PRO A 83 12.20 -7.24 7.33
C PRO A 83 11.30 -6.25 8.07
N THR A 84 10.05 -6.15 7.64
CA THR A 84 9.05 -5.28 8.25
C THR A 84 7.71 -5.98 8.38
N ASN A 85 7.04 -5.72 9.50
CA ASN A 85 5.65 -6.08 9.77
C ASN A 85 4.69 -4.89 9.55
N ILE A 86 5.18 -3.76 9.04
CA ILE A 86 4.35 -2.60 8.74
C ILE A 86 3.84 -2.73 7.31
N ILE A 87 2.55 -2.46 7.11
CA ILE A 87 1.94 -2.28 5.79
C ILE A 87 1.31 -0.90 5.71
N THR A 88 1.64 -0.17 4.64
CA THR A 88 1.02 1.13 4.35
C THR A 88 0.05 0.98 3.18
N MET A 89 -1.19 1.37 3.40
CA MET A 89 -2.26 1.34 2.40
C MET A 89 -2.64 2.77 2.01
N LEU A 90 -2.70 3.04 0.71
CA LEU A 90 -3.21 4.29 0.16
C LEU A 90 -4.49 4.02 -0.63
N THR A 91 -5.53 4.79 -0.32
CA THR A 91 -6.84 4.72 -0.98
C THR A 91 -7.27 6.08 -1.51
N ASP A 92 -8.18 6.10 -2.47
CA ASP A 92 -8.88 7.33 -2.85
C ASP A 92 -10.04 7.64 -1.88
N LYS A 93 -10.76 8.73 -2.12
CA LYS A 93 -11.90 9.15 -1.28
C LYS A 93 -13.06 8.16 -1.22
N ASN A 94 -13.15 7.24 -2.18
CA ASN A 94 -14.18 6.20 -2.24
C ASN A 94 -13.72 4.90 -1.58
N GLY A 95 -12.47 4.85 -1.10
CA GLY A 95 -11.87 3.65 -0.53
C GLY A 95 -11.26 2.70 -1.56
N ASN A 96 -11.16 3.09 -2.83
CA ASN A 96 -10.51 2.26 -3.84
C ASN A 96 -9.01 2.22 -3.59
N LEU A 97 -8.40 1.04 -3.71
CA LEU A 97 -6.96 0.86 -3.55
C LEU A 97 -6.21 1.65 -4.62
N ILE A 98 -5.27 2.49 -4.20
CA ILE A 98 -4.29 3.15 -5.08
C ILE A 98 -2.99 2.35 -5.07
N THR A 99 -2.50 2.00 -3.88
CA THR A 99 -1.36 1.11 -3.69
C THR A 99 -1.32 0.59 -2.25
N THR A 100 -0.57 -0.48 -2.03
CA THR A 100 -0.14 -0.95 -0.72
C THR A 100 1.32 -1.36 -0.77
N THR A 101 2.07 -1.13 0.30
CA THR A 101 3.52 -1.38 0.33
C THR A 101 3.97 -1.90 1.70
N PRO A 102 4.98 -2.79 1.75
CA PRO A 102 5.65 -3.13 3.00
C PRO A 102 6.50 -1.95 3.49
N GLY A 103 6.36 -1.61 4.77
CA GLY A 103 7.01 -0.48 5.41
C GLY A 103 6.21 0.83 5.28
N GLU A 104 6.78 1.91 5.81
CA GLU A 104 6.20 3.25 5.73
C GLU A 104 6.61 3.98 4.45
N ILE A 105 5.71 4.84 3.96
CA ILE A 105 6.03 5.77 2.86
C ILE A 105 6.72 7.02 3.44
N LYS A 106 7.93 7.29 2.96
CA LYS A 106 8.67 8.54 3.25
C LYS A 106 8.51 9.53 2.11
#